data_AF-A0A6I5RVM7-F1
#
_entry.id   AF-A0A6I5RVM7-F1
#
_cell.length_a   1.000
_cell.length_b   1.000
_cell.length_c   1.000
_cell.angle_alpha   90.00
_cell.angle_beta   90.00
_cell.angle_gamma   90.00
#
_symmetry.space_group_name_H-M   'P 1'
#
loop_
_entity.id
_entity.type
_entity.pdbx_description
1 polymer ?
#
loop_
_entity_poly.entity_id
_entity_poly.type
_entity_poly.pdbx_seq_one_letter_code
_entity_poly.pdbx_strand_id
1 'polypeptide(L)'
;MNAINLYECYEHGEYSFTLRDRFIHSPQVERALTRLGDIHGDSRRTRASKGLLIQGPSGVGKSTLVKEYIRSLEELESHDPQKRTVLFVEMPSSPTKKNLAAAILAELKDPFA
;
A
#
# COMPACT_ATOMS: atom_id res chain seq x y z
N MET A 1 43.96 19.14 -14.11
CA MET A 1 43.45 20.08 -13.09
C MET A 1 42.64 21.13 -13.83
N ASN A 2 41.32 21.07 -13.72
CA ASN A 2 40.47 22.26 -13.66
C ASN A 2 39.09 21.82 -13.18
N ALA A 3 38.74 22.32 -11.99
CA ALA A 3 37.48 22.07 -11.32
C ALA A 3 36.37 22.71 -12.14
N ILE A 4 35.48 21.87 -12.67
CA ILE A 4 34.25 22.36 -13.28
C ILE A 4 33.37 22.80 -12.12
N ASN A 5 33.11 24.09 -12.10
CA ASN A 5 32.40 24.85 -11.09
C ASN A 5 30.98 24.29 -10.92
N LEU A 6 30.73 23.59 -9.81
CA LEU A 6 29.43 22.97 -9.48
C LEU A 6 28.42 23.96 -8.87
N TYR A 7 28.60 25.27 -9.07
CA TYR A 7 27.80 26.32 -8.40
C TYR A 7 27.21 27.39 -9.34
N GLU A 8 26.95 27.08 -10.60
CA GLU A 8 26.17 27.98 -11.47
C GLU A 8 25.08 27.20 -12.21
N CYS A 9 23.91 27.10 -11.56
CA CYS A 9 22.59 26.93 -12.17
C CYS A 9 21.55 27.01 -11.05
N TYR A 10 21.41 28.18 -10.44
CA TYR A 10 20.25 28.55 -9.64
C TYR A 10 19.53 29.70 -10.34
N GLU A 11 18.56 29.36 -11.20
CA GLU A 11 17.49 30.30 -11.56
C GLU A 11 16.12 29.59 -11.55
N HIS A 12 15.26 30.14 -10.69
CA HIS A 12 13.83 29.98 -10.47
C HIS A 12 13.02 28.93 -11.28
N GLY A 13 12.86 27.76 -10.66
CA GLY A 13 11.62 26.98 -10.70
C GLY A 13 11.40 26.41 -9.31
N GLU A 14 10.24 26.70 -8.68
CA GLU A 14 9.88 26.16 -7.36
C GLU A 14 9.79 24.62 -7.40
N TYR A 15 10.91 23.94 -7.21
CA TYR A 15 10.90 22.50 -6.90
C TYR A 15 10.65 22.33 -5.40
N SER A 16 9.37 22.22 -5.02
CA SER A 16 8.98 21.80 -3.68
C SER A 16 9.25 20.30 -3.51
N PHE A 17 10.51 19.93 -3.30
CA PHE A 17 10.84 18.58 -2.89
C PHE A 17 10.24 18.32 -1.50
N THR A 18 9.23 17.46 -1.42
CA THR A 18 8.62 17.00 -0.16
C THR A 18 8.71 15.48 -0.07
N LEU A 19 9.18 14.99 1.08
CA LEU A 19 9.17 13.55 1.38
C LEU A 19 7.76 13.01 1.59
N ARG A 20 6.75 13.87 1.81
CA ARG A 20 5.37 13.44 2.04
C ARG A 20 4.74 12.77 0.83
N ASP A 21 5.20 13.13 -0.36
CA ASP A 21 4.64 12.66 -1.63
C ASP A 21 5.47 11.53 -2.25
N ARG A 22 6.51 11.05 -1.54
CA ARG A 22 7.37 9.96 -1.99
C ARG A 22 7.24 8.76 -1.09
N PHE A 23 6.95 7.60 -1.68
CA PHE A 23 7.05 6.35 -0.97
C PHE A 23 8.52 5.97 -0.77
N ILE A 24 8.88 5.63 0.47
CA ILE A 24 10.28 5.31 0.83
C ILE A 24 10.46 3.80 0.81
N HIS A 25 11.25 3.34 -0.17
CA HIS A 25 11.65 1.95 -0.30
C HIS A 25 12.78 1.64 0.69
N SER A 26 12.46 0.85 1.70
CA SER A 26 13.43 0.31 2.67
C SER A 26 13.51 -1.22 2.54
N PRO A 27 14.59 -1.87 2.99
CA PRO A 27 14.69 -3.33 2.93
C PRO A 27 13.56 -4.08 3.66
N GLN A 28 12.96 -3.48 4.68
CA GLN A 28 11.80 -4.04 5.38
C GLN A 28 10.53 -3.92 4.53
N VAL A 29 10.35 -2.77 3.88
CA VAL A 29 9.22 -2.50 2.98
C VAL A 29 9.25 -3.44 1.78
N GLU A 30 10.40 -3.55 1.11
CA GLU A 30 10.57 -4.43 -0.06
C GLU A 30 10.25 -5.88 0.25
N ARG A 31 10.73 -6.38 1.40
CA ARG A 31 10.41 -7.74 1.86
C ARG A 31 8.92 -7.94 2.09
N ALA A 32 8.24 -6.97 2.69
CA ALA A 32 6.80 -7.06 2.94
C ALA A 32 5.97 -6.96 1.64
N LEU A 33 6.34 -6.06 0.72
CA LEU A 33 5.72 -5.94 -0.61
C LEU A 33 5.91 -7.21 -1.44
N THR A 34 7.13 -7.76 -1.46
CA THR A 34 7.43 -9.05 -2.12
C THR A 34 6.54 -10.16 -1.56
N ARG A 35 6.44 -10.24 -0.21
CA ARG A 35 5.62 -11.26 0.44
C ARG A 35 4.12 -11.10 0.17
N LEU A 36 3.62 -9.87 0.09
CA LEU A 36 2.24 -9.58 -0.31
C LEU A 36 1.99 -10.03 -1.76
N GLY A 37 2.93 -9.75 -2.67
CA GLY A 37 2.91 -10.20 -4.06
C GLY A 37 2.85 -11.72 -4.19
N ASP A 38 3.72 -12.44 -3.49
CA ASP A 38 3.75 -13.91 -3.48
C ASP A 38 2.41 -14.50 -3.01
N ILE A 39 1.88 -13.98 -1.89
CA ILE A 39 0.61 -14.45 -1.32
C ILE A 39 -0.55 -14.17 -2.26
N HIS A 40 -0.60 -12.99 -2.87
CA HIS A 40 -1.61 -12.64 -3.84
C HIS A 40 -1.54 -13.54 -5.08
N GLY A 41 -0.35 -13.68 -5.68
CA GLY A 41 -0.12 -14.54 -6.84
C GLY A 41 -0.44 -16.02 -6.58
N ASP A 42 -0.02 -16.56 -5.43
CA ASP A 42 -0.34 -17.93 -5.02
C ASP A 42 -1.83 -18.15 -4.84
N SER A 43 -2.53 -17.19 -4.22
CA SER A 43 -3.98 -17.26 -4.01
C SER A 43 -4.73 -17.23 -5.35
N ARG A 44 -4.24 -16.46 -6.33
CA ARG A 44 -4.76 -16.46 -7.71
C ARG A 44 -4.60 -17.82 -8.39
N ARG A 45 -3.42 -18.44 -8.31
CA ARG A 45 -3.14 -19.73 -9.00
C ARG A 45 -3.85 -20.92 -8.36
N THR A 46 -3.86 -20.99 -7.03
CA THR A 46 -4.31 -22.18 -6.30
C THR A 46 -5.79 -22.13 -5.90
N ARG A 47 -6.41 -20.94 -5.95
CA ARG A 47 -7.73 -20.65 -5.35
C ARG A 47 -7.83 -20.92 -3.84
N ALA A 48 -6.70 -21.17 -3.17
CA ALA A 48 -6.63 -21.29 -1.71
C ALA A 48 -6.32 -19.92 -1.09
N SER A 49 -6.92 -19.61 0.06
CA SER A 49 -6.64 -18.38 0.79
C SER A 49 -5.35 -18.52 1.61
N LYS A 50 -4.56 -17.44 1.64
CA LYS A 50 -3.39 -17.28 2.51
C LYS A 50 -3.46 -15.91 3.20
N GLY A 51 -2.99 -15.84 4.44
CA GLY A 51 -2.94 -14.61 5.21
C GLY A 51 -1.51 -14.12 5.44
N LEU A 52 -1.34 -12.81 5.61
CA LEU A 52 -0.10 -12.18 6.05
C LEU A 52 -0.39 -11.30 7.27
N LEU A 53 0.38 -11.46 8.33
CA LEU A 53 0.36 -10.58 9.49
C LEU A 53 1.59 -9.67 9.47
N ILE A 54 1.37 -8.36 9.43
CA ILE A 54 2.43 -7.34 9.49
C ILE A 54 2.39 -6.69 10.89
N GLN A 55 3.48 -6.80 11.64
CA GLN A 55 3.60 -6.25 12.99
C GLN A 55 4.73 -5.22 13.07
N GLY A 56 4.57 -4.26 13.97
CA GLY A 56 5.55 -3.21 14.24
C GLY A 56 4.92 -2.05 15.02
N PRO A 57 5.74 -1.18 15.64
CA PRO A 57 5.26 -0.04 16.41
C PRO A 57 4.29 0.87 15.64
N SER A 58 3.49 1.66 16.36
CA SER A 58 2.65 2.68 15.70
C SER A 58 3.52 3.70 14.93
N GLY A 59 3.03 4.21 13.80
CA GLY A 59 3.73 5.22 13.01
C GLY A 59 4.84 4.72 12.08
N VAL A 60 5.24 3.44 12.11
CA VAL A 60 6.32 2.91 11.24
C VAL A 60 5.93 2.70 9.76
N GLY A 61 4.76 3.18 9.35
CA GLY A 61 4.32 3.12 7.94
C GLY A 61 3.63 1.83 7.50
N LYS A 62 3.14 0.98 8.43
CA LYS A 62 2.42 -0.27 8.08
C LYS A 62 1.21 -0.02 7.17
N SER A 63 0.33 0.90 7.56
CA SER A 63 -0.86 1.25 6.76
C SER A 63 -0.47 1.89 5.43
N THR A 64 0.61 2.68 5.42
CA THR A 64 1.16 3.29 4.20
C THR A 64 1.64 2.22 3.22
N LEU A 65 2.36 1.20 3.70
CA LEU A 65 2.81 0.08 2.87
C LEU A 65 1.63 -0.69 2.24
N VAL A 66 0.59 -0.97 3.03
CA VAL A 66 -0.61 -1.65 2.51
C VAL A 66 -1.30 -0.79 1.45
N LYS A 67 -1.48 0.51 1.69
CA LYS A 67 -2.09 1.45 0.73
C LYS A 67 -1.27 1.55 -0.56
N GLU A 68 0.06 1.59 -0.45
CA GLU A 68 0.97 1.60 -1.60
C GLU A 68 0.81 0.33 -2.46
N TYR A 69 0.76 -0.84 -1.83
CA TYR A 69 0.56 -2.10 -2.54
C TYR A 69 -0.80 -2.16 -3.26
N ILE A 70 -1.86 -1.65 -2.63
CA ILE A 70 -3.18 -1.58 -3.25
C ILE A 70 -3.14 -0.65 -4.47
N ARG A 71 -2.52 0.52 -4.34
CA ARG A 71 -2.34 1.45 -5.46
C ARG A 71 -1.61 0.80 -6.63
N SER A 72 -0.50 0.10 -6.38
CA SER A 72 0.26 -0.56 -7.45
C SER A 72 -0.53 -1.69 -8.11
N LEU A 73 -1.37 -2.42 -7.37
CA LEU A 73 -2.30 -3.39 -7.96
C LEU A 73 -3.34 -2.72 -8.88
N GLU A 74 -3.91 -1.59 -8.45
CA GLU A 74 -4.90 -0.86 -9.24
C GLU A 74 -4.32 -0.31 -10.55
N GLU A 75 -3.07 0.17 -10.51
CA GLU A 75 -2.32 0.63 -11.68
C GLU A 75 -2.05 -0.54 -12.65
N LEU A 76 -1.58 -1.68 -12.14
CA LEU A 76 -1.25 -2.86 -12.94
C LEU A 76 -2.48 -3.58 -13.53
N GLU A 77 -3.57 -3.69 -12.77
CA GLU A 77 -4.78 -4.42 -13.17
C GLU A 77 -5.81 -3.54 -13.89
N SER A 78 -5.47 -2.29 -14.22
CA SER A 78 -6.34 -1.36 -14.97
C SER A 78 -6.83 -1.92 -16.33
N HIS A 79 -6.14 -2.92 -16.87
CA HIS A 79 -6.47 -3.60 -18.13
C HIS A 79 -6.75 -5.12 -18.00
N ASP A 80 -6.79 -5.69 -16.79
CA ASP A 80 -7.04 -7.13 -16.57
C ASP A 80 -8.55 -7.44 -16.46
N PRO A 81 -9.15 -8.24 -17.37
CA PRO A 81 -10.54 -8.67 -17.25
C PRO A 81 -10.81 -9.58 -16.04
N GLN A 82 -9.78 -10.12 -15.38
CA GLN A 82 -9.86 -10.84 -14.11
C GLN A 82 -9.51 -9.98 -12.88
N LYS A 83 -9.59 -8.65 -13.00
CA LYS A 83 -9.34 -7.72 -11.89
C LYS A 83 -10.11 -8.14 -10.64
N ARG A 84 -9.38 -8.36 -9.55
CA ARG A 84 -10.01 -8.68 -8.27
C ARG A 84 -10.17 -7.42 -7.45
N THR A 85 -11.39 -7.20 -6.96
CA THR A 85 -11.68 -6.09 -6.07
C THR A 85 -10.92 -6.28 -4.75
N VAL A 86 -10.12 -5.28 -4.40
CA VAL A 86 -9.50 -5.20 -3.07
C VAL A 86 -10.50 -4.55 -2.11
N LEU A 87 -10.75 -5.21 -0.98
CA LEU A 87 -11.50 -4.63 0.14
C LEU A 87 -10.52 -4.17 1.22
N PHE A 88 -10.41 -2.87 1.42
CA PHE A 88 -9.60 -2.28 2.50
C PHE A 88 -10.51 -1.90 3.66
N VAL A 89 -10.28 -2.46 4.84
CA VAL A 89 -11.10 -2.21 6.05
C VAL A 89 -10.18 -1.67 7.15
N GLU A 90 -10.46 -0.48 7.64
CA GLU A 90 -9.76 0.06 8.81
C GLU A 90 -10.31 -0.60 10.09
N MET A 91 -9.39 -1.00 10.98
CA MET A 91 -9.78 -1.66 12.24
C MET A 91 -10.45 -0.63 13.17
N PRO A 92 -11.66 -0.91 13.68
CA PRO A 92 -12.29 -0.04 14.67
C PRO A 92 -11.47 0.05 15.96
N SER A 93 -11.53 1.20 16.64
CA SER A 93 -10.73 1.51 17.83
C SER A 93 -10.89 0.53 18.99
N SER A 94 -12.07 -0.08 19.13
CA SER A 94 -12.38 -1.13 20.11
C SER A 94 -12.95 -2.36 19.40
N PRO A 95 -12.10 -3.22 18.82
CA PRO A 95 -12.56 -4.25 17.90
C PRO A 95 -13.31 -5.39 18.62
N THR A 96 -14.51 -5.69 18.12
CA THR A 96 -15.35 -6.83 18.50
C THR A 96 -15.74 -7.58 17.24
N LYS A 97 -16.18 -8.83 17.37
CA LYS A 97 -16.70 -9.59 16.21
C LYS A 97 -17.82 -8.83 15.48
N LYS A 98 -18.70 -8.15 16.24
CA LYS A 98 -19.84 -7.41 15.69
C LYS A 98 -19.42 -6.17 14.91
N ASN A 99 -18.61 -5.29 15.51
CA ASN A 99 -18.26 -4.03 14.83
C ASN A 99 -17.24 -4.23 13.69
N LEU A 100 -16.39 -5.26 13.75
CA LEU A 100 -15.53 -5.61 12.62
C LEU A 100 -16.36 -6.15 11.45
N ALA A 101 -17.34 -7.02 11.72
CA ALA A 101 -18.24 -7.50 10.68
C ALA A 101 -19.03 -6.34 10.03
N ALA A 102 -19.55 -5.42 10.84
CA ALA A 102 -20.22 -4.22 10.34
C ALA A 102 -19.28 -3.35 9.48
N ALA A 103 -18.02 -3.14 9.90
CA ALA A 103 -17.04 -2.40 9.11
C ALA A 103 -16.74 -3.07 7.76
N ILE A 104 -16.63 -4.41 7.73
CA ILE A 104 -16.45 -5.18 6.49
C ILE A 104 -17.66 -5.00 5.56
N LEU A 105 -18.88 -5.12 6.09
CA LEU A 105 -20.11 -4.98 5.30
C LEU A 105 -20.29 -3.55 4.76
N ALA A 106 -19.94 -2.54 5.55
CA ALA A 106 -19.95 -1.15 5.12
C ALA A 106 -19.01 -0.91 3.93
N GLU A 107 -17.79 -1.45 3.98
CA GLU A 107 -16.83 -1.35 2.87
C GLU A 107 -17.27 -2.15 1.62
N LEU A 108 -18.03 -3.23 1.81
CA LEU A 108 -18.68 -3.97 0.72
C LEU A 108 -19.88 -3.23 0.11
N LYS A 109 -20.27 -2.07 0.69
CA LYS A 109 -21.47 -1.30 0.31
C LYS A 109 -22.75 -2.10 0.48
N ASP A 110 -22.81 -2.96 1.50
CA ASP A 110 -24.03 -3.68 1.85
C ASP A 110 -25.09 -2.69 2.37
N PRO A 111 -26.32 -2.69 1.82
CA PRO A 111 -27.35 -1.72 2.19
C PRO A 111 -27.93 -1.93 3.61
N PHE A 112 -27.59 -3.04 4.27
CA PHE A 112 -28.08 -3.42 5.60
C PHE A 112 -26.97 -3.47 6.67
N ALA A 113 -25.77 -2.93 6.36
CA ALA A 113 -24.62 -2.89 7.25
C ALA A 113 -24.88 -2.15 8.57
#